data_AF-A0A832G373-F1
#
_entry.id   AF-A0A832G373-F1
#
_cell.length_a   1.000
_cell.length_b   1.000
_cell.length_c   1.000
_cell.angle_alpha   90.00
_cell.angle_beta   90.00
_cell.angle_gamma   90.00
#
_symmetry.space_group_name_H-M   'P 1'
#
loop_
_entity.id
_entity.type
_entity.pdbx_description
1 polymer ?
#
loop_
_entity_poly.entity_id
_entity_poly.type
_entity_poly.pdbx_seq_one_letter_code
_entity_poly.pdbx_strand_id
1 'polypeptide(L)'
;MTVLTGIGGREKMKDNAINTAKLLNRIQPKFTGVLTYMPVPNTTLYFKIERGEFELPNAIENLQELRMLVENLEAKTIFRCNHASNYLPMRGNLPEDKLKILKTIDYALANPRVLKPEWLRGL
;
A
#
# COMPACT_ATOMS: atom_id res chain seq x y z
N MET A 1 7.71 1.14 -12.02
CA MET A 1 6.71 2.14 -11.62
C MET A 1 6.50 2.01 -10.12
N THR A 2 6.44 3.13 -9.42
CA THR A 2 6.22 3.16 -7.97
C THR A 2 4.88 3.82 -7.68
N VAL A 3 4.13 3.25 -6.74
CA VAL A 3 2.82 3.74 -6.30
C VAL A 3 2.79 3.80 -4.76
N LEU A 4 1.89 4.61 -4.21
CA LEU A 4 1.76 4.81 -2.77
C LEU A 4 0.37 4.39 -2.29
N THR A 5 0.31 3.54 -1.27
CA THR A 5 -0.88 3.39 -0.42
C THR A 5 -0.91 4.50 0.62
N GLY A 6 -2.10 4.87 1.09
CA GLY A 6 -2.32 5.87 2.13
C GLY A 6 -2.22 7.33 1.68
N ILE A 7 -1.73 7.59 0.47
CA ILE A 7 -1.61 8.96 -0.07
C ILE A 7 -2.97 9.63 -0.32
N GLY A 8 -4.03 8.83 -0.51
CA GLY A 8 -5.41 9.32 -0.66
C GLY A 8 -6.07 9.69 0.67
N GLY A 9 -5.45 9.39 1.81
CA GLY A 9 -6.11 9.47 3.12
C GLY A 9 -7.16 8.38 3.30
N ARG A 10 -7.77 8.32 4.49
CA ARG A 10 -8.81 7.35 4.82
C ARG A 10 -10.00 7.42 3.86
N GLU A 11 -10.41 8.64 3.48
CA GLU A 11 -11.59 8.87 2.65
C GLU A 11 -11.46 8.30 1.22
N LYS A 12 -10.28 8.40 0.60
CA LYS A 12 -10.06 7.99 -0.81
C LYS A 12 -9.30 6.70 -0.97
N MET A 13 -9.19 5.91 0.10
CA MET A 13 -8.43 4.67 0.12
C MET A 13 -8.88 3.67 -0.97
N LYS A 14 -10.19 3.45 -1.09
CA LYS A 14 -10.78 2.57 -2.11
C LYS A 14 -10.51 3.08 -3.53
N ASP A 15 -10.70 4.38 -3.75
CA ASP A 15 -10.47 4.99 -5.06
C ASP A 15 -9.00 4.94 -5.46
N ASN A 16 -8.08 5.20 -4.51
CA ASN A 16 -6.65 5.11 -4.76
C ASN A 16 -6.25 3.69 -5.16
N ALA A 17 -6.71 2.67 -4.42
CA ALA A 17 -6.43 1.27 -4.72
C ALA A 17 -6.94 0.86 -6.12
N ILE A 18 -8.22 1.10 -6.42
CA ILE A 18 -8.85 0.68 -7.67
C ILE A 18 -8.28 1.43 -8.87
N ASN A 19 -8.13 2.75 -8.78
CA ASN A 19 -7.65 3.55 -9.91
C ASN A 19 -6.15 3.33 -10.16
N THR A 20 -5.36 3.08 -9.11
CA THR A 20 -3.97 2.66 -9.26
C THR A 20 -3.88 1.30 -9.94
N ALA A 21 -4.69 0.31 -9.55
CA ALA A 21 -4.73 -0.99 -10.22
C ALA A 21 -5.08 -0.85 -11.71
N LYS A 22 -6.12 -0.08 -12.04
CA LYS A 22 -6.50 0.22 -13.43
C LYS A 22 -5.35 0.84 -14.23
N LEU A 23 -4.64 1.80 -13.64
CA LEU A 23 -3.49 2.45 -14.28
C LEU A 23 -2.35 1.45 -14.53
N LEU A 24 -2.00 0.64 -13.53
CA LEU A 24 -0.96 -0.38 -13.64
C LEU A 24 -1.32 -1.45 -14.68
N ASN A 25 -2.59 -1.88 -14.73
CA ASN A 25 -3.08 -2.83 -15.72
C ASN A 25 -2.99 -2.29 -17.15
N ARG A 26 -3.14 -0.97 -17.34
CA ARG A 26 -2.96 -0.31 -18.64
C ARG A 26 -1.49 -0.14 -19.02
N ILE A 27 -0.64 0.20 -18.05
CA ILE A 27 0.79 0.46 -18.30
C ILE A 27 1.59 -0.83 -18.47
N GLN A 28 1.21 -1.92 -17.78
CA GLN A 28 1.95 -3.18 -17.73
C GLN A 28 3.46 -2.99 -17.41
N PRO A 29 3.81 -2.27 -16.31
CA PRO A 29 5.21 -2.01 -16.02
C PRO A 29 5.95 -3.30 -15.67
N LYS A 30 7.19 -3.46 -16.16
CA LYS A 30 8.04 -4.63 -15.82
C LYS A 30 8.24 -4.79 -14.29
N PHE A 31 8.23 -3.68 -13.56
CA PHE A 31 8.42 -3.65 -12.11
C PHE A 31 7.41 -2.71 -11.46
N THR A 32 6.74 -3.17 -10.40
CA THR A 32 5.79 -2.41 -9.59
C THR A 32 6.25 -2.40 -8.14
N GLY A 33 6.63 -1.21 -7.67
CA GLY A 33 6.94 -0.95 -6.26
C GLY A 33 5.75 -0.31 -5.56
N VAL A 34 5.32 -0.86 -4.43
CA VAL A 34 4.27 -0.30 -3.58
C VAL A 34 4.87 0.15 -2.27
N LEU A 35 4.85 1.45 -2.03
CA LEU A 35 5.27 2.07 -0.79
C LEU A 35 4.05 2.50 0.01
N THR A 36 4.22 2.69 1.31
CA THR A 36 3.19 3.31 2.15
C THR A 36 3.57 4.76 2.37
N TYR A 37 2.64 5.68 2.17
CA TYR A 37 2.87 7.09 2.42
C TYR A 37 3.32 7.31 3.88
N MET A 38 4.37 8.09 4.04
CA MET A 38 4.88 8.55 5.33
C MET A 38 4.85 10.09 5.31
N PRO A 39 4.23 10.73 6.32
CA PRO A 39 4.23 12.18 6.41
C PRO A 39 5.66 12.71 6.50
N VAL A 40 5.95 13.72 5.69
CA VAL A 40 7.24 14.40 5.68
C VAL A 40 7.03 15.77 6.33
N PRO A 41 7.76 16.11 7.42
CA PRO A 41 7.64 17.40 8.08
C PRO A 41 7.80 18.57 7.11
N ASN A 42 7.14 19.68 7.42
CA ASN A 42 7.17 20.92 6.62
C ASN A 42 6.60 20.79 5.20
N THR A 43 5.72 19.81 4.95
CA THR A 43 4.98 19.70 3.68
C THR A 43 3.52 20.12 3.86
N THR A 44 2.88 20.57 2.77
CA THR A 44 1.47 20.96 2.78
C THR A 44 0.58 19.85 3.34
N LEU A 45 0.85 18.59 2.98
CA LEU A 45 0.04 17.46 3.45
C LEU A 45 0.29 17.16 4.93
N TYR A 46 1.52 17.31 5.42
CA TYR A 46 1.82 17.23 6.84
C TYR A 46 1.04 18.25 7.66
N PHE A 47 0.99 19.52 7.23
CA PHE A 47 0.20 20.53 7.94
C PHE A 47 -1.30 20.24 7.93
N LYS A 48 -1.83 19.64 6.85
CA LYS A 48 -3.23 19.20 6.83
C LYS A 48 -3.51 18.09 7.83
N ILE A 49 -2.57 17.15 7.99
CA ILE A 49 -2.67 16.08 9.00
C ILE A 49 -2.65 16.68 10.40
N GLU A 50 -1.70 17.57 10.71
CA GLU A 50 -1.59 18.24 12.02
C GLU A 50 -2.84 19.06 12.38
N ARG A 51 -3.51 19.65 11.38
CA ARG A 51 -4.76 20.39 11.56
C ARG A 51 -6.02 19.50 11.59
N GLY A 52 -5.88 18.18 11.42
CA GLY A 52 -7.02 17.26 11.34
C GLY A 52 -7.85 17.39 10.04
N GLU A 53 -7.34 18.10 9.04
CA GLU A 53 -8.00 18.27 7.72
C GLU A 53 -7.75 17.08 6.79
N PHE A 54 -6.83 16.18 7.16
CA PHE A 54 -6.50 14.99 6.40
C PHE A 54 -6.19 13.82 7.32
N GLU A 55 -7.05 12.80 7.31
CA GLU A 55 -6.87 11.60 8.12
C GLU A 55 -6.08 10.54 7.37
N LEU A 56 -4.99 10.08 7.99
CA LEU A 56 -4.24 8.93 7.47
C LEU A 56 -4.95 7.62 7.82
N PRO A 57 -4.92 6.64 6.91
CA PRO A 57 -5.30 5.28 7.27
C PRO A 57 -4.32 4.74 8.31
N ASN A 58 -4.86 4.02 9.30
CA ASN A 58 -4.04 3.23 10.22
C ASN A 58 -3.43 2.01 9.50
N ALA A 59 -2.61 1.22 10.21
CA ALA A 59 -1.92 0.07 9.62
C ALA A 59 -2.87 -0.97 8.99
N ILE A 60 -4.04 -1.21 9.61
CA ILE A 60 -5.04 -2.17 9.11
C ILE A 60 -5.74 -1.62 7.88
N GLU A 61 -6.16 -0.36 7.93
CA GLU A 61 -6.78 0.33 6.79
C GLU A 61 -5.82 0.35 5.59
N ASN A 62 -4.54 0.67 5.81
CA ASN A 62 -3.53 0.64 4.75
C ASN A 62 -3.35 -0.76 4.16
N LEU A 63 -3.44 -1.82 4.96
CA LEU A 63 -3.42 -3.20 4.46
C LEU A 63 -4.68 -3.55 3.66
N GLN A 64 -5.85 -3.06 4.06
CA GLN A 64 -7.09 -3.22 3.29
C GLN A 64 -6.97 -2.53 1.92
N GLU A 65 -6.35 -1.34 1.87
CA GLU A 65 -6.02 -0.65 0.63
C GLU A 65 -5.10 -1.48 -0.26
N LEU A 66 -4.01 -2.00 0.31
CA LEU A 66 -3.05 -2.85 -0.38
C LEU A 66 -3.73 -4.12 -0.92
N ARG A 67 -4.62 -4.73 -0.13
CA ARG A 67 -5.41 -5.89 -0.54
C ARG A 67 -6.26 -5.57 -1.75
N MET A 68 -7.05 -4.48 -1.71
CA MET A 68 -7.90 -4.04 -2.83
C MET A 68 -7.08 -3.76 -4.09
N LEU A 69 -5.91 -3.14 -3.94
CA LEU A 69 -4.98 -2.89 -5.04
C LEU A 69 -4.54 -4.21 -5.68
N VAL A 70 -4.03 -5.16 -4.89
CA VAL A 70 -3.52 -6.45 -5.39
C VAL A 70 -4.65 -7.29 -6.00
N GLU A 71 -5.84 -7.29 -5.38
CA GLU A 71 -7.03 -8.00 -5.87
C GLU A 71 -7.43 -7.54 -7.27
N ASN A 72 -7.34 -6.23 -7.55
CA ASN A 72 -7.67 -5.65 -8.86
C ASN A 72 -6.47 -5.60 -9.83
N LEU A 73 -5.28 -6.01 -9.41
CA LEU A 73 -4.06 -5.97 -10.23
C LEU A 73 -3.97 -7.22 -11.10
N GLU A 74 -3.89 -7.03 -12.41
CA GLU A 74 -3.80 -8.05 -13.46
C GLU A 74 -2.50 -7.93 -14.26
N ALA A 75 -1.72 -6.88 -14.02
CA ALA A 75 -0.47 -6.62 -14.73
C ALA A 75 0.57 -7.72 -14.50
N LYS A 76 1.25 -8.12 -15.59
CA LYS A 76 2.42 -9.00 -15.51
C LYS A 76 3.63 -8.19 -15.06
N THR A 77 4.00 -8.31 -13.79
CA THR A 77 4.99 -7.41 -13.18
C THR A 77 5.75 -8.07 -12.03
N ILE A 78 7.01 -7.67 -11.85
CA ILE A 78 7.75 -7.94 -10.63
C ILE A 78 7.18 -7.03 -9.54
N PHE A 79 6.48 -7.61 -8.56
CA PHE A 79 5.81 -6.88 -7.48
C PHE A 79 6.69 -6.80 -6.23
N ARG A 80 6.87 -5.59 -5.69
CA ARG A 80 7.64 -5.33 -4.47
C ARG A 80 6.87 -4.40 -3.54
N CYS A 81 6.64 -4.86 -2.31
CA CYS A 81 6.07 -4.10 -1.22
C CYS A 81 6.95 -4.35 0.02
N ASN A 82 8.24 -4.06 -0.09
CA ASN A 82 9.26 -4.39 0.90
C ASN A 82 10.14 -3.19 1.28
N HIS A 83 9.69 -1.98 1.00
CA HIS A 83 10.35 -0.76 1.43
C HIS A 83 10.21 -0.57 2.95
N ALA A 84 11.13 0.18 3.57
CA ALA A 84 11.12 0.44 5.01
C ALA A 84 9.80 1.07 5.52
N SER A 85 9.06 1.74 4.63
CA SER A 85 7.75 2.30 4.93
C SER A 85 6.64 1.25 5.10
N ASN A 86 6.77 0.04 4.55
CA ASN A 86 5.63 -0.88 4.48
C ASN A 86 5.38 -1.59 5.82
N TYR A 87 4.12 -1.70 6.22
CA TYR A 87 3.68 -2.46 7.40
C TYR A 87 3.92 -3.96 7.28
N LEU A 88 3.84 -4.49 6.05
CA LEU A 88 3.96 -5.92 5.76
C LEU A 88 4.89 -6.12 4.55
N PRO A 89 6.20 -6.35 4.77
CA PRO A 89 7.14 -6.59 3.69
C PRO A 89 6.81 -7.84 2.87
N MET A 90 6.60 -7.67 1.57
CA MET A 90 6.25 -8.76 0.65
C MET A 90 6.89 -8.56 -0.73
N ARG A 91 7.05 -9.67 -1.46
CA ARG A 91 7.52 -9.70 -2.84
C ARG A 91 6.88 -10.86 -3.59
N GLY A 92 6.70 -10.70 -4.90
CA GLY A 92 6.27 -11.78 -5.78
C GLY A 92 6.37 -11.36 -7.25
N ASN A 93 6.02 -12.28 -8.14
CA ASN A 93 5.81 -12.00 -9.56
C ASN A 93 4.32 -12.19 -9.85
N LEU A 94 3.67 -11.17 -10.41
CA LEU A 94 2.27 -11.24 -10.78
C LEU A 94 2.14 -11.60 -12.26
N PRO A 95 1.11 -12.40 -12.63
CA PRO A 95 0.01 -12.87 -11.77
C PRO A 95 0.29 -14.13 -10.95
N GLU A 96 1.44 -14.80 -11.12
CA GLU A 96 1.73 -16.14 -10.59
C GLU A 96 1.65 -16.22 -9.05
N ASP A 97 2.14 -15.21 -8.34
CA ASP A 97 2.14 -15.14 -6.87
C ASP A 97 0.90 -14.45 -6.29
N LYS A 98 -0.10 -14.06 -7.10
CA LYS A 98 -1.23 -13.22 -6.66
C LYS A 98 -1.98 -13.83 -5.47
N LEU A 99 -2.36 -15.10 -5.57
CA LEU A 99 -3.08 -15.80 -4.50
C LEU A 99 -2.25 -15.91 -3.22
N LYS A 100 -0.94 -16.09 -3.35
CA LYS A 100 -0.02 -16.15 -2.20
C LYS A 100 0.04 -14.79 -1.49
N ILE A 101 0.20 -13.71 -2.26
CA ILE A 101 0.24 -12.34 -1.73
C ILE A 101 -1.08 -12.01 -1.01
N LEU A 102 -2.23 -12.29 -1.63
CA LEU A 102 -3.54 -12.06 -1.02
C LEU A 102 -3.71 -12.83 0.30
N LYS A 103 -3.33 -14.12 0.33
CA LYS A 103 -3.36 -14.92 1.57
C LYS A 103 -2.45 -14.35 2.66
N THR A 104 -1.27 -13.84 2.31
CA THR A 104 -0.37 -13.18 3.28
C THR A 104 -1.01 -11.91 3.85
N ILE A 105 -1.67 -11.11 3.03
CA ILE A 105 -2.40 -9.92 3.48
C ILE A 105 -3.57 -10.30 4.39
N ASP A 106 -4.38 -11.29 3.97
CA ASP A 106 -5.54 -11.77 4.74
C ASP A 106 -5.13 -12.34 6.11
N TYR A 107 -4.03 -13.09 6.14
CA TYR A 107 -3.46 -13.58 7.39
C TYR A 107 -3.04 -12.43 8.31
N ALA A 108 -2.38 -11.39 7.78
CA ALA A 108 -1.93 -10.25 8.57
C ALA A 108 -3.09 -9.35 9.05
N LEU A 109 -4.16 -9.24 8.26
CA LEU A 109 -5.42 -8.60 8.66
C LEU A 109 -6.08 -9.33 9.84
N ALA A 110 -6.06 -10.68 9.82
CA ALA A 110 -6.55 -11.50 10.93
C ALA A 110 -5.60 -11.54 12.13
N ASN A 111 -4.29 -11.29 11.92
CA ASN A 111 -3.25 -11.34 12.94
C ASN A 111 -2.40 -10.06 12.96
N PRO A 112 -2.95 -8.89 13.34
CA PRO A 112 -2.26 -7.59 13.26
C PRO A 112 -0.89 -7.50 13.94
N ARG A 113 -0.60 -8.41 14.90
CA ARG A 113 0.67 -8.47 15.63
C ARG A 113 1.88 -8.77 14.73
N VAL A 114 1.65 -9.29 13.52
CA VAL A 114 2.72 -9.57 12.56
C VAL A 114 3.15 -8.33 11.76
N LEU A 115 2.37 -7.24 11.85
CA LEU A 115 2.71 -5.99 11.19
C LEU A 115 3.88 -5.32 11.89
N LYS A 116 4.72 -4.66 11.10
CA LYS A 116 5.73 -3.76 11.65
C LYS A 116 5.03 -2.64 12.43
N PRO A 117 5.40 -2.39 13.70
CA PRO A 117 4.89 -1.25 14.45
C PRO A 117 5.36 0.06 13.83
N GLU A 118 4.61 1.14 14.06
CA GLU A 118 4.87 2.44 13.43
C GLU A 118 6.29 2.96 13.69
N TRP A 119 6.81 2.80 14.91
CA TRP A 119 8.16 3.26 15.28
C TRP A 119 9.31 2.49 14.60
N LEU A 120 9.03 1.35 13.95
CA LEU A 120 10.01 0.60 13.15
C LEU A 120 9.87 0.87 11.63
N ARG A 121 8.95 1.74 11.21
CA ARG A 121 8.83 2.16 9.80
C ARG A 121 9.81 3.28 9.48
N GLY A 122 10.40 3.21 8.28
CA GLY A 122 11.38 4.19 7.80
C GLY A 122 12.81 3.97 8.28
N LEU A 123 13.05 2.89 9.05
CA LEU A 123 14.37 2.42 9.49
C LEU A 123 14.88 1.27 8.59
#